data_AF-A0A6B2UKJ0-F1
#
_entry.id   AF-A0A6B2UKJ0-F1
#
_cell.length_a   1.000
_cell.length_b   1.000
_cell.length_c   1.000
_cell.angle_alpha   90.00
_cell.angle_beta   90.00
_cell.angle_gamma   90.00
#
_symmetry.space_group_name_H-M   'P 1'
#
loop_
_entity.id
_entity.type
_entity.pdbx_description
1 polymer ?
#
loop_
_entity_poly.entity_id
_entity_poly.type
_entity_poly.pdbx_seq_one_letter_code
_entity_poly.pdbx_strand_id
1 'polypeptide(L)'
;AHHCLATGLRVVPARSRLARAVREAVALARTHEDFATVVDALHAAHRGTHWVHVVPNAALLAAALTHAALAVEAGAEEDFFTAAVTRTVSGGWDTDSNGATAGSVAGVLHGVPGVWTAPLGNRLRTAVKGSWNDPGGTGADYGTLARLTTELALAPGAAHDQTAPRSAARERVLVRDVPATDGEAPPPTATRSPTP
;
A
#
# COMPACT_ATOMS: atom_id res chain seq x y z
N ALA A 1 12.45 3.43 7.98
CA ALA A 1 11.88 3.52 6.60
C ALA A 1 12.92 3.44 5.46
N HIS A 2 13.93 4.31 5.42
CA HIS A 2 14.81 4.44 4.24
C HIS A 2 15.58 3.16 3.84
N HIS A 3 16.04 2.37 4.82
CA HIS A 3 16.70 1.08 4.54
C HIS A 3 15.75 0.08 3.85
N CYS A 4 14.47 0.07 4.23
CA CYS A 4 13.44 -0.77 3.61
C CYS A 4 13.23 -0.38 2.13
N LEU A 5 13.05 0.92 1.86
CA LEU A 5 12.89 1.43 0.48
C LEU A 5 14.13 1.16 -0.37
N ALA A 6 15.34 1.40 0.17
CA ALA A 6 16.59 1.11 -0.51
C ALA A 6 16.75 -0.38 -0.83
N THR A 7 16.37 -1.25 0.11
CA THR A 7 16.39 -2.71 -0.08
C THR A 7 15.40 -3.14 -1.16
N GLY A 8 14.16 -2.62 -1.13
CA GLY A 8 13.16 -2.88 -2.16
C GLY A 8 13.65 -2.47 -3.56
N LEU A 9 14.30 -1.30 -3.69
CA LEU A 9 14.84 -0.84 -4.97
C LEU A 9 15.95 -1.73 -5.55
N ARG A 10 16.61 -2.59 -4.75
CA ARG A 10 17.64 -3.52 -5.26
C ARG A 10 17.06 -4.67 -6.07
N VAL A 11 15.77 -4.97 -5.92
CA VAL A 11 15.09 -6.07 -6.65
C VAL A 11 14.25 -5.57 -7.84
N VAL A 12 14.28 -4.27 -8.13
CA VAL A 12 13.57 -3.66 -9.27
C VAL A 12 14.59 -3.20 -10.31
N PRO A 13 14.31 -3.31 -11.63
CA PRO A 13 15.23 -2.79 -12.64
C PRO A 13 15.55 -1.30 -12.39
N ALA A 14 16.85 -0.99 -12.24
CA ALA A 14 17.31 0.30 -11.72
C ALA A 14 16.87 1.51 -12.55
N ARG A 15 16.63 1.33 -13.86
CA ARG A 15 16.18 2.36 -14.81
C ARG A 15 14.67 2.31 -15.11
N SER A 16 13.90 1.54 -14.34
CA SER A 16 12.44 1.46 -14.53
C SER A 16 11.73 2.74 -14.10
N ARG A 17 10.54 2.97 -14.67
CA ARG A 17 9.64 4.07 -14.26
C ARG A 17 9.32 4.01 -12.77
N LEU A 18 9.14 2.80 -12.23
CA LEU A 18 8.87 2.57 -10.80
C LEU A 18 10.06 3.00 -9.93
N ALA A 19 11.28 2.53 -10.25
CA ALA A 19 12.47 2.89 -9.48
C ALA A 19 12.76 4.40 -9.52
N ARG A 20 12.49 5.06 -10.66
CA ARG A 20 12.60 6.51 -10.79
C ARG A 20 11.57 7.23 -9.91
N ALA A 21 10.29 6.89 -10.02
CA ALA A 21 9.22 7.54 -9.27
C ALA A 21 9.39 7.41 -7.74
N VAL A 22 9.82 6.23 -7.26
CA VAL A 22 10.12 6.02 -5.83
C VAL A 22 11.26 6.94 -5.36
N ARG A 23 12.34 7.06 -6.12
CA ARG A 23 13.48 7.94 -5.75
C ARG A 23 13.08 9.41 -5.76
N GLU A 24 12.35 9.84 -6.78
CA GLU A 24 11.83 11.21 -6.90
C GLU A 24 10.92 11.54 -5.72
N ALA A 25 10.02 10.64 -5.35
CA ALA A 25 9.11 10.82 -4.21
C ALA A 25 9.85 10.90 -2.86
N VAL A 26 10.88 10.07 -2.65
CA VAL A 26 11.73 10.15 -1.45
C VAL A 26 12.47 11.49 -1.40
N ALA A 27 12.99 11.98 -2.53
CA ALA A 27 13.67 13.27 -2.61
C ALA A 27 12.71 14.44 -2.34
N LEU A 28 11.50 14.38 -2.89
CA LEU A 28 10.45 15.37 -2.69
C LEU A 28 10.05 15.45 -1.21
N ALA A 29 9.80 14.29 -0.58
CA ALA A 29 9.46 14.20 0.84
C ALA A 29 10.57 14.67 1.78
N ARG A 30 11.83 14.69 1.34
CA ARG A 30 12.96 15.26 2.11
C ARG A 30 13.11 16.76 1.91
N THR A 31 12.61 17.28 0.79
CA THR A 31 12.77 18.69 0.43
C THR A 31 11.67 19.56 1.04
N HIS A 32 10.46 19.02 1.20
CA HIS A 32 9.30 19.75 1.70
C HIS A 32 8.90 19.25 3.08
N GLU A 33 8.74 20.19 4.03
CA GLU A 33 8.26 19.90 5.39
C GLU A 33 6.75 19.62 5.44
N ASP A 34 5.99 20.20 4.51
CA ASP A 34 4.56 19.99 4.40
C ASP A 34 4.25 18.82 3.44
N PHE A 35 3.60 17.79 3.98
CA PHE A 35 3.24 16.61 3.21
C PHE A 35 2.17 16.91 2.14
N ALA A 36 1.28 17.90 2.34
CA ALA A 36 0.29 18.25 1.33
C ALA A 36 0.97 18.75 0.05
N THR A 37 2.01 19.58 0.19
CA THR A 37 2.87 20.03 -0.93
C THR A 37 3.50 18.83 -1.68
N VAL A 38 3.97 17.81 -0.95
CA VAL A 38 4.52 16.59 -1.55
C VAL A 38 3.44 15.84 -2.36
N VAL A 39 2.23 15.70 -1.80
CA VAL A 39 1.09 15.06 -2.47
C VAL A 39 0.72 15.80 -3.75
N ASP A 40 0.56 17.12 -3.70
CA ASP A 40 0.21 17.94 -4.87
C ASP A 40 1.23 17.79 -6.01
N ALA A 41 2.51 17.80 -5.69
CA ALA A 41 3.58 17.61 -6.67
C ALA A 41 3.57 16.19 -7.28
N LEU A 42 3.25 15.15 -6.49
CA LEU A 42 3.09 13.79 -7.02
C LEU A 42 1.87 13.67 -7.95
N HIS A 43 0.73 14.26 -7.58
CA HIS A 43 -0.47 14.29 -8.43
C HIS A 43 -0.22 15.03 -9.74
N ALA A 44 0.52 16.14 -9.69
CA ALA A 44 0.94 16.86 -10.90
C ALA A 44 1.88 16.02 -11.78
N ALA A 45 2.88 15.38 -11.20
CA ALA A 45 3.88 14.57 -11.93
C ALA A 45 3.27 13.31 -12.59
N HIS A 46 2.19 12.78 -12.02
CA HIS A 46 1.52 11.57 -12.50
C HIS A 46 0.11 11.84 -13.08
N ARG A 47 -0.16 13.09 -13.47
CA ARG A 47 -1.44 13.46 -14.06
C ARG A 47 -1.79 12.57 -15.26
N GLY A 48 -3.03 12.06 -15.27
CA GLY A 48 -3.54 11.22 -16.36
C GLY A 48 -3.31 9.71 -16.17
N THR A 49 -2.64 9.28 -15.10
CA THR A 49 -2.68 7.86 -14.71
C THR A 49 -4.02 7.49 -14.10
N HIS A 50 -4.48 6.26 -14.33
CA HIS A 50 -5.61 5.70 -13.58
C HIS A 50 -5.27 5.66 -12.08
N TRP A 51 -6.26 5.86 -11.20
CA TRP A 51 -6.05 5.98 -9.75
C TRP A 51 -5.45 4.70 -9.12
N VAL A 52 -5.70 3.50 -9.66
CA VAL A 52 -5.03 2.24 -9.24
C VAL A 52 -3.65 2.00 -9.86
N HIS A 53 -3.08 2.94 -10.63
CA HIS A 53 -1.83 2.68 -11.35
C HIS A 53 -0.66 2.51 -10.37
N VAL A 54 0.14 1.45 -10.54
CA VAL A 54 1.19 1.07 -9.56
C VAL A 54 2.26 2.14 -9.33
N VAL A 55 2.66 2.88 -10.37
CA VAL A 55 3.76 3.87 -10.29
C VAL A 55 3.45 5.04 -9.35
N PRO A 56 2.34 5.81 -9.52
CA PRO A 56 1.99 6.89 -8.59
C PRO A 56 1.71 6.37 -7.18
N ASN A 57 1.07 5.21 -7.05
CA ASN A 57 0.77 4.61 -5.75
C ASN A 57 2.05 4.21 -4.97
N ALA A 58 3.03 3.58 -5.64
CA ALA A 58 4.32 3.27 -5.02
C ALA A 58 5.14 4.53 -4.69
N ALA A 59 5.03 5.58 -5.51
CA ALA A 59 5.66 6.87 -5.24
C ALA A 59 5.06 7.54 -4.00
N LEU A 60 3.73 7.61 -3.90
CA LEU A 60 3.02 8.14 -2.74
C LEU A 60 3.38 7.38 -1.46
N LEU A 61 3.36 6.04 -1.50
CA LEU A 61 3.77 5.20 -0.39
C LEU A 61 5.21 5.51 0.08
N ALA A 62 6.15 5.64 -0.87
CA ALA A 62 7.54 5.95 -0.55
C ALA A 62 7.71 7.35 0.07
N ALA A 63 6.98 8.35 -0.44
CA ALA A 63 6.94 9.69 0.14
C ALA A 63 6.36 9.69 1.55
N ALA A 64 5.22 9.02 1.76
CA ALA A 64 4.54 8.93 3.05
C ALA A 64 5.43 8.25 4.12
N LEU A 65 6.05 7.12 3.80
CA LEU A 65 6.97 6.43 4.70
C LEU A 65 8.21 7.27 5.04
N THR A 66 8.71 8.05 4.09
CA THR A 66 9.83 8.98 4.29
C THR A 66 9.42 10.12 5.21
N HIS A 67 8.28 10.75 4.94
CA HIS A 67 7.80 11.88 5.71
C HIS A 67 7.36 11.50 7.13
N ALA A 68 6.81 10.29 7.31
CA ALA A 68 6.52 9.73 8.63
C ALA A 68 7.81 9.52 9.43
N ALA A 69 8.88 9.00 8.79
CA ALA A 69 10.17 8.84 9.46
C ALA A 69 10.77 10.19 9.87
N LEU A 70 10.73 11.19 8.98
CA LEU A 70 11.22 12.55 9.27
C LEU A 70 10.44 13.20 10.42
N ALA A 71 9.11 13.02 10.47
CA ALA A 71 8.30 13.55 11.56
C ALA A 71 8.68 12.93 12.91
N VAL A 72 8.86 11.61 12.96
CA VAL A 72 9.31 10.92 14.18
C VAL A 72 10.72 11.34 14.59
N GLU A 73 11.64 11.47 13.63
CA GLU A 73 13.01 11.98 13.87
C GLU A 73 13.02 13.42 14.40
N ALA A 74 12.05 14.25 13.98
CA ALA A 74 11.85 15.61 14.46
C ALA A 74 11.14 15.68 15.84
N GLY A 75 10.79 14.54 16.43
CA GLY A 75 10.16 14.48 17.76
C GLY A 75 8.64 14.60 17.76
N ALA A 76 7.96 14.28 16.65
CA ALA A 76 6.50 14.17 16.64
C ALA A 76 6.01 13.13 17.66
N GLU A 77 4.90 13.42 18.33
CA GLU A 77 4.27 12.49 19.30
C GLU A 77 3.59 11.29 18.61
N GLU A 78 3.17 11.47 17.35
CA GLU A 78 2.57 10.40 16.54
C GLU A 78 3.58 9.29 16.27
N ASP A 79 3.22 8.03 16.54
CA ASP A 79 4.07 6.89 16.24
C ASP A 79 4.23 6.67 14.73
N PHE A 80 5.35 6.04 14.34
CA PHE A 80 5.66 5.81 12.92
C PHE A 80 4.58 5.05 12.15
N PHE A 81 3.91 4.07 12.78
CA PHE A 81 2.87 3.28 12.11
C PHE A 81 1.66 4.14 11.78
N THR A 82 1.13 4.84 12.78
CA THR A 82 0.02 5.77 12.62
C THR A 82 0.38 6.82 11.57
N ALA A 83 1.56 7.43 11.69
CA ALA A 83 2.07 8.45 10.77
C ALA A 83 2.18 7.98 9.32
N ALA A 84 2.64 6.75 9.08
CA ALA A 84 2.81 6.19 7.76
C ALA A 84 1.46 5.87 7.10
N VAL A 85 0.55 5.22 7.83
CA VAL A 85 -0.77 4.82 7.31
C VAL A 85 -1.61 6.06 7.02
N THR A 86 -1.69 7.02 7.95
CA THR A 86 -2.51 8.22 7.80
C THR A 86 -2.06 9.04 6.59
N ARG A 87 -0.76 9.34 6.46
CA ARG A 87 -0.21 10.07 5.31
C ARG A 87 -0.45 9.33 3.99
N THR A 88 -0.24 8.01 3.97
CA THR A 88 -0.44 7.22 2.76
C THR A 88 -1.90 7.28 2.28
N VAL A 89 -2.85 7.09 3.20
CA VAL A 89 -4.30 7.13 2.88
C VAL A 89 -4.75 8.55 2.51
N SER A 90 -4.28 9.57 3.25
CA SER A 90 -4.60 10.97 2.96
C SER A 90 -4.06 11.47 1.62
N GLY A 91 -3.00 10.84 1.08
CA GLY A 91 -2.51 11.15 -0.26
C GLY A 91 -3.44 10.70 -1.41
N GLY A 92 -4.46 9.89 -1.10
CA GLY A 92 -5.49 9.47 -2.05
C GLY A 92 -5.04 8.31 -2.95
N TRP A 93 -5.58 8.30 -4.18
CA TRP A 93 -5.49 7.18 -5.13
C TRP A 93 -6.01 5.86 -4.54
N ASP A 94 -5.24 4.77 -4.62
CA ASP A 94 -5.63 3.41 -4.26
C ASP A 94 -5.54 3.20 -2.74
N THR A 95 -6.41 3.89 -2.00
CA THR A 95 -6.27 4.08 -0.53
C THR A 95 -6.31 2.79 0.28
N ASP A 96 -7.07 1.78 -0.15
CA ASP A 96 -7.14 0.48 0.51
C ASP A 96 -5.86 -0.32 0.28
N SER A 97 -5.41 -0.45 -0.98
CA SER A 97 -4.18 -1.18 -1.31
C SER A 97 -2.93 -0.51 -0.75
N ASN A 98 -2.85 0.83 -0.86
CA ASN A 98 -1.75 1.59 -0.30
C ASN A 98 -1.75 1.59 1.22
N GLY A 99 -2.92 1.74 1.85
CA GLY A 99 -3.06 1.67 3.30
C GLY A 99 -2.63 0.30 3.84
N ALA A 100 -3.06 -0.79 3.20
CA ALA A 100 -2.64 -2.14 3.54
C ALA A 100 -1.12 -2.34 3.37
N THR A 101 -0.53 -1.79 2.30
CA THR A 101 0.91 -1.88 2.05
C THR A 101 1.71 -1.07 3.06
N ALA A 102 1.28 0.16 3.38
CA ALA A 102 1.88 1.01 4.41
C ALA A 102 1.82 0.33 5.78
N GLY A 103 0.66 -0.21 6.16
CA GLY A 103 0.49 -0.94 7.42
C GLY A 103 1.38 -2.18 7.48
N SER A 104 1.53 -2.93 6.39
CA SER A 104 2.41 -4.10 6.35
C SER A 104 3.88 -3.70 6.56
N VAL A 105 4.36 -2.69 5.83
CA VAL A 105 5.75 -2.21 5.94
C VAL A 105 6.01 -1.60 7.32
N ALA A 106 5.14 -0.71 7.79
CA ALA A 106 5.31 -0.03 9.07
C ALA A 106 5.17 -1.00 10.25
N GLY A 107 4.23 -1.95 10.16
CA GLY A 107 4.02 -2.98 11.17
C GLY A 107 5.23 -3.90 11.35
N VAL A 108 5.89 -4.29 10.25
CA VAL A 108 7.14 -5.07 10.33
C VAL A 108 8.28 -4.25 10.95
N LEU A 109 8.35 -2.95 10.65
CA LEU A 109 9.46 -2.10 11.10
C LEU A 109 9.32 -1.63 12.56
N HIS A 110 8.09 -1.35 13.03
CA HIS A 110 7.85 -0.68 14.31
C HIS A 110 6.72 -1.33 15.16
N GLY A 111 6.14 -2.44 14.70
CA GLY A 111 4.94 -3.02 15.30
C GLY A 111 3.66 -2.26 14.93
N VAL A 112 2.53 -2.83 15.33
CA VAL A 112 1.20 -2.21 15.13
C VAL A 112 0.66 -1.74 16.49
N PRO A 113 0.37 -0.44 16.67
CA PRO A 113 -0.16 0.07 17.93
C PRO A 113 -1.53 -0.52 18.28
N GLY A 114 -1.79 -0.69 19.57
CA GLY A 114 -3.03 -1.31 20.08
C GLY A 114 -4.31 -0.60 19.63
N VAL A 115 -4.27 0.72 19.40
CA VAL A 115 -5.43 1.48 18.90
C VAL A 115 -5.89 1.01 17.51
N TRP A 116 -4.98 0.47 16.69
CA TRP A 116 -5.29 -0.07 15.36
C TRP A 116 -5.73 -1.53 15.42
N THR A 117 -5.18 -2.34 16.34
CA THR A 117 -5.51 -3.78 16.43
C THR A 117 -6.71 -4.08 17.32
N ALA A 118 -6.94 -3.29 18.37
CA ALA A 118 -8.00 -3.55 19.35
C ALA A 118 -9.41 -3.59 18.72
N PRO A 119 -9.79 -2.69 17.80
CA PRO A 119 -11.10 -2.75 17.14
C PRO A 119 -11.30 -4.03 16.31
N LEU A 120 -10.22 -4.62 15.79
CA LEU A 120 -10.28 -5.83 14.97
C LEU A 120 -10.54 -7.09 15.82
N GLY A 121 -10.22 -7.06 17.12
CA GLY A 121 -10.45 -8.17 18.04
C GLY A 121 -9.79 -9.48 17.61
N ASN A 122 -8.65 -9.38 16.93
CA ASN A 122 -7.94 -10.49 16.27
C ASN A 122 -8.79 -11.29 15.26
N ARG A 123 -9.90 -10.76 14.73
CA ARG A 123 -10.75 -11.51 13.78
C ARG A 123 -10.38 -11.17 12.33
N LEU A 124 -10.10 -12.19 11.51
CA LEU A 124 -9.94 -12.04 10.07
C LEU A 124 -11.25 -12.38 9.36
N ARG A 125 -11.69 -11.49 8.45
CA ARG A 125 -12.78 -11.77 7.52
C ARG A 125 -12.26 -11.62 6.11
N THR A 126 -12.39 -12.66 5.29
CA THR A 126 -11.78 -12.71 3.96
C THR A 126 -12.77 -13.17 2.90
N ALA A 127 -12.60 -12.77 1.65
CA ALA A 127 -13.37 -13.33 0.54
C ALA A 127 -12.81 -14.69 0.06
N VAL A 128 -11.63 -15.09 0.55
CA VAL A 128 -10.99 -16.36 0.20
C VAL A 128 -11.87 -17.52 0.68
N LYS A 129 -12.34 -18.33 -0.27
CA LYS A 129 -13.17 -19.51 0.03
C LYS A 129 -12.36 -20.56 0.79
N GLY A 130 -12.99 -21.25 1.74
CA GLY A 130 -12.39 -22.31 2.55
C GLY A 130 -12.75 -22.17 4.03
N SER A 131 -12.10 -22.97 4.88
CA SER A 131 -12.31 -22.97 6.34
C SER A 131 -11.95 -21.63 7.03
N TRP A 132 -11.37 -20.68 6.30
CA TRP A 132 -11.04 -19.33 6.77
C TRP A 132 -12.27 -18.49 7.14
N ASN A 133 -13.45 -18.83 6.61
CA ASN A 133 -14.70 -18.09 6.81
C ASN A 133 -15.77 -18.88 7.59
N ASP A 134 -15.40 -19.99 8.23
CA ASP A 134 -16.34 -20.81 9.00
C ASP A 134 -16.58 -20.22 10.41
N PRO A 135 -17.82 -19.80 10.76
CA PRO A 135 -18.14 -19.32 12.10
C PRO A 135 -18.10 -20.42 13.18
N GLY A 136 -18.13 -21.71 12.79
CA GLY A 136 -18.14 -22.87 13.67
C GLY A 136 -16.81 -23.63 13.77
N GLY A 137 -15.80 -23.28 12.97
CA GLY A 137 -14.50 -23.96 12.91
C GLY A 137 -13.35 -22.98 13.13
N THR A 138 -12.74 -22.99 14.32
CA THR A 138 -11.49 -22.29 14.71
C THR A 138 -11.20 -20.97 13.97
N GLY A 139 -12.20 -20.09 13.81
CA GLY A 139 -12.23 -19.05 12.78
C GLY A 139 -10.90 -18.34 12.57
N ALA A 140 -10.54 -18.06 11.32
CA ALA A 140 -9.26 -17.47 11.00
C ALA A 140 -9.04 -16.17 11.79
N ASP A 141 -7.96 -16.16 12.57
CA ASP A 141 -7.52 -15.00 13.32
C ASP A 141 -6.18 -14.50 12.77
N TYR A 142 -5.86 -13.22 12.97
CA TYR A 142 -4.62 -12.65 12.43
C TYR A 142 -3.38 -13.33 13.02
N GLY A 143 -3.45 -13.78 14.27
CA GLY A 143 -2.40 -14.56 14.93
C GLY A 143 -2.15 -15.92 14.26
N THR A 144 -3.22 -16.67 13.97
CA THR A 144 -3.14 -17.93 13.22
C THR A 144 -2.57 -17.70 11.82
N LEU A 145 -3.04 -16.68 11.09
CA LEU A 145 -2.50 -16.35 9.77
C LEU A 145 -1.01 -15.99 9.84
N ALA A 146 -0.59 -15.18 10.81
CA ALA A 146 0.79 -14.77 10.99
C ALA A 146 1.70 -15.96 11.31
N ARG A 147 1.26 -16.86 12.21
CA ARG A 147 1.98 -18.10 12.56
C ARG A 147 2.16 -18.98 11.33
N LEU A 148 1.08 -19.26 10.59
CA LEU A 148 1.14 -20.09 9.38
C LEU A 148 2.02 -19.48 8.30
N THR A 149 1.97 -18.16 8.11
CA THR A 149 2.83 -17.43 7.16
C THR A 149 4.30 -17.57 7.55
N THR A 150 4.61 -17.46 8.84
CA THR A 150 5.98 -17.60 9.36
C THR A 150 6.49 -19.04 9.21
N GLU A 151 5.68 -20.03 9.58
CA GLU A 151 6.01 -21.45 9.40
C GLU A 151 6.31 -21.77 7.92
N LEU A 152 5.50 -21.27 7.00
CA LEU A 152 5.70 -21.46 5.57
C LEU A 152 6.95 -20.74 5.05
N ALA A 153 7.17 -19.49 5.46
CA ALA A 153 8.31 -18.68 5.02
C ALA A 153 9.66 -19.25 5.50
N LEU A 154 9.67 -19.94 6.64
CA LEU A 154 10.86 -20.55 7.23
C LEU A 154 11.03 -22.04 6.87
N ALA A 155 10.06 -22.64 6.17
CA ALA A 155 10.11 -24.05 5.81
C ALA A 155 11.30 -24.35 4.86
N PRO A 156 12.08 -25.42 5.12
CA PRO A 156 13.14 -25.85 4.23
C PRO A 156 12.58 -26.16 2.83
N GLY A 157 13.08 -25.48 1.79
CA GLY A 157 12.63 -25.65 0.40
C GLY A 157 11.63 -24.62 -0.11
N ALA A 158 11.22 -23.62 0.71
CA ALA A 158 10.37 -22.50 0.26
C ALA A 158 11.09 -21.53 -0.72
N ALA A 159 12.38 -21.71 -0.97
CA ALA A 159 13.08 -21.06 -2.07
C ALA A 159 12.58 -21.65 -3.41
N HIS A 160 11.59 -21.01 -4.01
CA HIS A 160 11.16 -21.38 -5.36
C HIS A 160 12.29 -21.13 -6.36
N ASP A 161 12.78 -22.26 -6.88
CA ASP A 161 13.26 -22.46 -8.24
C ASP A 161 12.55 -21.51 -9.24
N GLN A 162 13.21 -20.38 -9.55
CA GLN A 162 12.82 -19.49 -10.65
C GLN A 162 13.35 -19.98 -12.01
N THR A 163 13.96 -21.17 -12.08
CA THR A 163 14.58 -21.71 -13.31
C THR A 163 13.70 -22.63 -14.14
N ALA A 164 12.44 -22.88 -13.75
CA ALA A 164 11.51 -23.56 -14.65
C ALA A 164 11.28 -22.72 -15.93
N PRO A 165 11.53 -23.26 -17.14
CA PRO A 165 11.35 -22.51 -18.38
C PRO A 165 9.88 -22.12 -18.52
N ARG A 166 9.62 -20.83 -18.76
CA ARG A 166 8.29 -20.32 -19.08
C ARG A 166 7.79 -21.03 -20.34
N SER A 167 6.86 -21.98 -20.17
CA SER A 167 6.13 -22.58 -21.27
C SER A 167 5.49 -21.48 -22.11
N ALA A 168 5.83 -21.44 -23.40
CA ALA A 168 5.31 -20.52 -24.38
C ALA A 168 3.88 -20.93 -24.80
N ALA A 169 2.95 -21.00 -23.85
CA ALA A 169 1.52 -21.10 -24.14
C ALA A 169 0.92 -19.70 -24.05
N ARG A 170 0.82 -19.03 -25.20
CA ARG A 170 0.00 -17.81 -25.35
C ARG A 170 -1.46 -18.21 -25.21
N GLU A 171 -1.98 -18.19 -23.99
CA GLU A 171 -3.41 -18.24 -23.78
C GLU A 171 -3.96 -16.84 -24.11
N ARG A 172 -4.70 -16.76 -25.22
CA ARG A 172 -5.45 -15.55 -25.57
C ARG A 172 -6.47 -15.34 -24.47
N VAL A 173 -6.24 -14.34 -23.62
CA VAL A 173 -7.30 -13.79 -22.76
C VAL A 173 -8.36 -13.23 -23.71
N LEU A 174 -9.45 -13.97 -23.87
CA LEU A 174 -10.67 -13.47 -24.48
C LEU A 174 -11.23 -12.42 -23.53
N VAL A 175 -10.88 -11.16 -23.76
CA VAL A 175 -11.60 -10.02 -23.17
C VAL A 175 -13.03 -10.14 -23.70
N ARG A 176 -13.95 -10.58 -22.85
CA ARG A 176 -15.37 -10.40 -23.13
C ARG A 176 -15.65 -8.92 -22.98
N ASP A 177 -16.13 -8.30 -24.05
CA ASP A 177 -16.62 -6.93 -24.03
C ASP A 177 -17.66 -6.78 -22.92
N VAL A 178 -17.37 -5.91 -21.96
CA VAL A 178 -18.35 -5.40 -21.01
C VAL A 178 -19.09 -4.27 -21.74
N PRO A 179 -20.41 -4.34 -21.94
CA PRO A 179 -21.14 -3.25 -22.57
C PRO A 179 -21.01 -1.99 -21.72
N ALA A 180 -20.79 -0.86 -22.38
CA ALA A 180 -20.74 0.46 -21.74
C ALA A 180 -22.03 0.69 -20.95
N THR A 181 -21.92 0.83 -19.63
CA THR A 181 -22.97 1.42 -18.82
C THR A 181 -22.86 2.93 -18.96
N ASP A 182 -23.92 3.55 -19.46
CA ASP A 182 -24.05 5.00 -19.58
C ASP A 182 -23.74 5.71 -18.25
N GLY A 183 -23.12 6.89 -18.39
CA GLY A 183 -22.40 7.63 -17.35
C GLY A 183 -23.07 7.72 -15.99
N GLU A 184 -22.36 7.23 -14.97
CA GLU A 184 -22.57 7.65 -13.60
C GLU A 184 -21.77 8.94 -13.35
N ALA A 185 -22.48 10.02 -13.05
CA ALA A 185 -21.90 11.33 -12.82
C ALA A 185 -20.99 11.31 -11.57
N PRO A 186 -19.89 12.06 -11.56
CA PRO A 186 -19.05 12.19 -10.36
C PRO A 186 -19.86 12.79 -9.20
N PRO A 187 -19.56 12.43 -7.93
CA PRO A 187 -20.28 12.95 -6.77
C PRO A 187 -20.09 14.47 -6.66
N PRO A 188 -21.13 15.23 -6.22
CA PRO A 188 -21.08 16.68 -6.19
C PRO A 188 -20.05 17.19 -5.18
N THR A 189 -19.20 18.11 -5.64
CA THR A 189 -18.35 18.97 -4.79
C THR A 189 -19.19 19.76 -3.81
N ALA A 190 -18.89 19.63 -2.51
CA ALA A 190 -19.51 20.41 -1.46
C ALA A 190 -19.16 21.91 -1.61
N THR A 191 -20.06 22.69 -2.19
CA THR A 191 -20.02 24.15 -2.14
C THR A 191 -20.46 24.60 -0.75
N ARG A 192 -19.56 25.27 -0.01
CA ARG A 192 -19.93 26.03 1.19
C ARG A 192 -20.82 27.21 0.78
N SER A 193 -22.06 27.23 1.26
CA SER A 193 -22.91 28.43 1.21
C SER A 193 -22.45 29.47 2.24
N PRO A 194 -22.53 30.77 1.94
CA PRO A 194 -22.32 31.81 2.94
C PRO A 194 -23.59 31.96 3.81
N THR A 195 -23.39 31.98 5.13
CA THR A 195 -24.44 32.22 6.15
C THR A 195 -24.95 33.66 6.07
N PRO A 196 -26.24 33.93 6.36
CA PRO A 196 -26.84 35.26 6.36
C PRO A 196 -26.23 36.23 7.38
#